data_AF-A0A9W8JCI1-F1
#
_entry.id   AF-A0A9W8JCI1-F1
#
_cell.length_a   1.000
_cell.length_b   1.000
_cell.length_c   1.000
_cell.angle_alpha   90.00
_cell.angle_beta   90.00
_cell.angle_gamma   90.00
#
_symmetry.space_group_name_H-M   'P 1'
#
loop_
_entity.id
_entity.type
_entity.pdbx_description
1 polymer ?
#
loop_
_entity_poly.entity_id
_entity_poly.type
_entity_poly.pdbx_seq_one_letter_code
_entity_poly.pdbx_strand_id
1 'polypeptide(L)'
;MDWAAVPVDAGNSTLGRKEETGFLNTLDIHPRTSHSMPTIVLTEDEWDAQFDTLLPTFTDLFTAGVDSTKLGGEVKSIVDDHPTSACVEALATTLIQAGESSPKSVDTAVQAIASLRTQFGKTEIRFSENDHTFLYVFDVRFLDLLNTTLNGLQLGQPSQKTIDPSNQTLTSALLSASALQHGLIERSSIPYRLAYDGLQLNGAKSKKGKQEVNAIGALIHLALAGKKMMAGELGQLHDKEAVVRALKENVAIEHSRAQALLQLTVENAENNFSKSYTAEEAWNVLFPN
;
A
#
# COMPACT_ATOMS: atom_id res chain seq x y z
N MET A 1 -7.90 -46.60 8.62
CA MET A 1 -9.24 -46.96 8.14
C MET A 1 -9.38 -46.35 6.77
N ASP A 2 -9.13 -47.17 5.75
CA ASP A 2 -9.42 -46.93 4.34
C ASP A 2 -10.92 -46.70 4.15
N TRP A 3 -11.33 -45.74 3.32
CA TRP A 3 -12.44 -45.93 2.38
C TRP A 3 -12.13 -45.17 1.08
N ALA A 4 -12.20 -45.93 0.00
CA ALA A 4 -11.89 -45.57 -1.38
C ALA A 4 -13.01 -44.76 -2.05
N ALA A 5 -12.64 -44.11 -3.15
CA ALA A 5 -13.54 -43.49 -4.13
C ALA A 5 -14.09 -44.51 -5.13
N VAL A 6 -15.34 -44.35 -5.59
CA VAL A 6 -15.84 -44.76 -6.93
C VAL A 6 -16.99 -43.81 -7.35
N PRO A 7 -17.12 -43.45 -8.66
CA PRO A 7 -17.96 -42.36 -9.19
C PRO A 7 -19.26 -42.86 -9.86
N VAL A 8 -20.12 -41.92 -10.32
CA VAL A 8 -21.21 -42.21 -11.27
C VAL A 8 -21.28 -41.11 -12.35
N ASP A 9 -21.45 -41.60 -13.57
CA ASP A 9 -21.26 -40.97 -14.87
C ASP A 9 -22.57 -40.40 -15.47
N ALA A 10 -22.40 -39.75 -16.61
CA ALA A 10 -23.29 -38.89 -17.41
C ALA A 10 -24.67 -39.42 -17.85
N GLY A 11 -25.54 -38.49 -18.26
CA GLY A 11 -26.77 -38.76 -19.02
C GLY A 11 -27.49 -37.52 -19.58
N ASN A 12 -27.26 -37.26 -20.86
CA ASN A 12 -27.82 -36.24 -21.77
C ASN A 12 -29.36 -36.17 -21.89
N SER A 13 -29.89 -35.00 -22.31
CA SER A 13 -30.83 -34.79 -23.46
C SER A 13 -31.49 -33.38 -23.37
N THR A 14 -31.07 -32.39 -24.16
CA THR A 14 -31.50 -31.97 -25.52
C THR A 14 -32.74 -31.07 -25.63
N LEU A 15 -32.53 -30.02 -26.45
CA LEU A 15 -33.42 -29.36 -27.43
C LEU A 15 -34.20 -28.10 -27.03
N GLY A 16 -33.96 -27.03 -27.81
CA GLY A 16 -34.79 -25.84 -27.87
C GLY A 16 -34.18 -24.65 -28.64
N ARG A 17 -33.84 -24.85 -29.92
CA ARG A 17 -33.37 -23.83 -30.87
C ARG A 17 -34.53 -22.90 -31.29
N LYS A 18 -34.30 -21.58 -31.39
CA LYS A 18 -34.93 -20.73 -32.40
C LYS A 18 -34.06 -19.48 -32.69
N GLU A 19 -33.77 -19.34 -33.97
CA GLU A 19 -33.07 -18.26 -34.65
C GLU A 19 -33.97 -17.04 -34.83
N GLU A 20 -33.34 -15.86 -34.96
CA GLU A 20 -33.70 -14.68 -35.78
C GLU A 20 -33.07 -13.43 -35.11
N THR A 21 -32.52 -12.40 -35.75
CA THR A 21 -32.02 -12.04 -37.09
C THR A 21 -31.43 -10.62 -36.90
N GLY A 22 -30.35 -10.27 -37.61
CA GLY A 22 -30.05 -8.89 -38.02
C GLY A 22 -29.73 -7.83 -36.93
N PHE A 23 -28.47 -7.39 -36.88
CA PHE A 23 -28.11 -5.98 -37.12
C PHE A 23 -26.57 -5.88 -37.14
N LEU A 24 -26.02 -5.86 -38.35
CA LEU A 24 -24.68 -5.38 -38.63
C LEU A 24 -24.69 -3.87 -38.40
N ASN A 25 -24.15 -3.41 -37.27
CA ASN A 25 -23.66 -2.05 -37.15
C ASN A 25 -22.14 -2.08 -37.26
N THR A 26 -21.69 -1.71 -38.46
CA THR A 26 -20.36 -1.19 -38.75
C THR A 26 -20.01 -0.10 -37.73
N LEU A 27 -19.16 -0.43 -36.77
CA LEU A 27 -18.43 0.54 -35.98
C LEU A 27 -17.39 1.18 -36.90
N ASP A 28 -17.65 2.43 -37.29
CA ASP A 28 -16.66 3.33 -37.87
C ASP A 28 -15.47 3.43 -36.89
N ILE A 29 -14.39 2.74 -37.23
CA ILE A 29 -13.11 2.86 -36.54
C ILE A 29 -12.47 4.15 -37.05
N HIS A 30 -12.79 5.27 -36.43
CA HIS A 30 -11.92 6.43 -36.54
C HIS A 30 -10.62 6.11 -35.78
N PRO A 31 -9.46 6.12 -36.45
CA PRO A 31 -8.19 6.03 -35.75
C PRO A 31 -8.07 7.32 -34.91
N ARG A 32 -8.16 7.18 -33.58
CA ARG A 32 -7.64 8.21 -32.68
C ARG A 32 -6.14 8.26 -32.95
N THR A 33 -5.71 9.24 -33.73
CA THR A 33 -4.31 9.67 -33.79
C THR A 33 -3.96 10.35 -32.46
N SER A 34 -3.88 9.52 -31.42
CA SER A 34 -3.15 9.83 -30.20
C SER A 34 -1.72 10.09 -30.62
N HIS A 35 -1.34 11.36 -30.72
CA HIS A 35 0.06 11.76 -30.78
C HIS A 35 0.64 11.55 -29.37
N SER A 36 0.79 10.28 -28.97
CA SER A 36 1.56 9.94 -27.78
C SER A 36 3.01 10.28 -28.10
N MET A 37 3.65 11.06 -27.22
CA MET A 37 5.08 11.29 -27.34
C MET A 37 5.78 9.93 -27.20
N PRO A 38 6.80 9.62 -28.00
CA PRO A 38 7.50 8.36 -27.92
C PRO A 38 8.05 8.17 -26.50
N THR A 39 7.75 7.01 -25.89
CA THR A 39 8.26 6.67 -24.56
C THR A 39 9.78 6.49 -24.60
N ILE A 40 10.45 6.88 -23.51
CA ILE A 40 11.90 6.73 -23.39
C ILE A 40 12.23 5.27 -23.09
N VAL A 41 13.11 4.67 -23.91
CA VAL A 41 13.64 3.32 -23.70
C VAL A 41 15.09 3.46 -23.23
N LEU A 42 15.38 2.96 -22.03
CA LEU A 42 16.73 2.95 -21.47
C LEU A 42 17.37 1.59 -21.73
N THR A 43 18.66 1.59 -22.06
CA THR A 43 19.53 0.42 -21.85
C THR A 43 19.73 0.15 -20.35
N GLU A 44 20.27 -1.01 -20.00
CA GLU A 44 20.55 -1.35 -18.60
C GLU A 44 21.51 -0.34 -17.94
N ASP A 45 22.62 0.00 -18.61
CA ASP A 45 23.58 0.99 -18.12
C ASP A 45 22.96 2.40 -17.94
N GLU A 46 22.10 2.82 -18.86
CA GLU A 46 21.39 4.11 -18.77
C GLU A 46 20.35 4.11 -17.64
N TRP A 47 19.71 2.96 -17.41
CA TRP A 47 18.79 2.79 -16.30
C TRP A 47 19.51 2.91 -14.97
N ASP A 48 20.63 2.19 -14.79
CA ASP A 48 21.44 2.23 -13.57
C ASP A 48 21.96 3.64 -13.29
N ALA A 49 22.55 4.29 -14.29
CA ALA A 49 23.08 5.65 -14.16
C ALA A 49 22.00 6.67 -13.78
N GLN A 50 20.80 6.54 -14.37
CA GLN A 50 19.68 7.42 -14.04
C GLN A 50 19.13 7.14 -12.65
N PHE A 51 18.98 5.88 -12.26
CA PHE A 51 18.55 5.50 -10.91
C PHE A 51 19.52 6.04 -9.84
N ASP A 52 20.82 5.82 -10.03
CA ASP A 52 21.89 6.27 -9.11
C ASP A 52 21.94 7.80 -8.98
N THR A 53 21.51 8.53 -9.99
CA THR A 53 21.41 9.99 -9.95
C THR A 53 20.11 10.46 -9.26
N LEU A 54 18.98 9.83 -9.59
CA LEU A 54 17.66 10.27 -9.11
C LEU A 54 17.41 9.88 -7.65
N LEU A 55 17.90 8.73 -7.19
CA LEU A 55 17.67 8.27 -5.81
C LEU A 55 18.23 9.25 -4.77
N PRO A 56 19.51 9.70 -4.83
CA PRO A 56 20.02 10.74 -3.94
C PRO A 56 19.26 12.06 -4.07
N THR A 57 18.89 12.45 -5.29
CA THR A 57 18.15 13.69 -5.56
C THR A 57 16.80 13.71 -4.85
N PHE A 58 16.03 12.62 -4.96
CA PHE A 58 14.77 12.48 -4.23
C PHE A 58 14.99 12.39 -2.72
N THR A 59 16.04 11.69 -2.27
CA THR A 59 16.37 11.58 -0.84
C THR A 59 16.65 12.93 -0.21
N ASP A 60 17.46 13.76 -0.85
CA ASP A 60 17.75 15.13 -0.40
C ASP A 60 16.48 15.98 -0.38
N LEU A 61 15.65 15.85 -1.41
CA LEU A 61 14.38 16.57 -1.51
C LEU A 61 13.39 16.19 -0.38
N PHE A 62 13.26 14.91 -0.06
CA PHE A 62 12.36 14.42 0.99
C PHE A 62 12.85 14.77 2.40
N THR A 63 14.17 14.97 2.58
CA THR A 63 14.78 15.35 3.86
C THR A 63 14.92 16.86 4.04
N ALA A 64 14.66 17.66 3.01
CA ALA A 64 14.78 19.12 3.04
C ALA A 64 13.79 19.85 3.98
N GLY A 65 12.80 19.14 4.56
CA GLY A 65 11.85 19.71 5.52
C GLY A 65 10.87 20.72 4.91
N VAL A 66 10.57 20.59 3.62
CA VAL A 66 9.58 21.42 2.91
C VAL A 66 8.16 20.87 3.09
N ASP A 67 7.14 21.72 2.89
CA ASP A 67 5.75 21.27 2.92
C ASP A 67 5.38 20.36 1.72
N SER A 68 4.24 19.68 1.82
CA SER A 68 3.79 18.70 0.82
C SER A 68 3.48 19.31 -0.55
N THR A 69 3.12 20.60 -0.61
CA THR A 69 2.83 21.28 -1.89
C THR A 69 4.12 21.58 -2.63
N LYS A 70 5.11 22.14 -1.94
CA LYS A 70 6.44 22.38 -2.53
C LYS A 70 7.10 21.06 -2.91
N LEU A 71 7.08 20.07 -2.03
CA LEU A 71 7.60 18.73 -2.32
C LEU A 71 6.95 18.13 -3.56
N GLY A 72 5.61 18.19 -3.67
CA GLY A 72 4.89 17.70 -4.84
C GLY A 72 5.28 18.42 -6.14
N GLY A 73 5.50 19.74 -6.08
CA GLY A 73 5.96 20.53 -7.24
C GLY A 73 7.34 20.10 -7.75
N GLU A 74 8.29 19.89 -6.84
CA GLU A 74 9.65 19.46 -7.18
C GLU A 74 9.66 18.02 -7.72
N VAL A 75 8.93 17.10 -7.06
CA VAL A 75 8.76 15.72 -7.55
C VAL A 75 8.16 15.70 -8.94
N LYS A 76 7.11 16.51 -9.17
CA LYS A 76 6.49 16.66 -10.47
C LYS A 76 7.50 17.09 -11.53
N SER A 77 8.32 18.10 -11.23
CA SER A 77 9.33 18.60 -12.17
C SER A 77 10.28 17.47 -12.58
N ILE A 78 10.80 16.72 -11.60
CA ILE A 78 11.73 15.61 -11.87
C ILE A 78 11.06 14.53 -12.73
N VAL A 79 9.80 14.17 -12.44
CA VAL A 79 9.06 13.16 -13.21
C VAL A 79 8.77 13.63 -14.64
N ASP A 80 8.47 14.92 -14.83
CA ASP A 80 8.23 15.48 -16.17
C ASP A 80 9.52 15.51 -17.00
N ASP A 81 10.67 15.75 -16.36
CA ASP A 81 11.99 15.74 -17.00
C ASP A 81 12.51 14.31 -17.25
N HIS A 82 12.10 13.35 -16.41
CA HIS A 82 12.55 11.95 -16.43
C HIS A 82 11.38 10.95 -16.34
N PRO A 83 10.46 10.88 -17.32
CA PRO A 83 9.33 9.95 -17.28
C PRO A 83 9.79 8.52 -17.66
N THR A 84 10.50 7.85 -16.76
CA THR A 84 11.12 6.54 -16.99
C THR A 84 10.86 5.57 -15.85
N SER A 85 11.12 4.27 -16.08
CA SER A 85 11.06 3.25 -15.04
C SER A 85 12.10 3.46 -13.93
N ALA A 86 13.29 4.00 -14.25
CA ALA A 86 14.32 4.34 -13.26
C ALA A 86 13.83 5.44 -12.30
N CYS A 87 13.18 6.48 -12.83
CA CYS A 87 12.58 7.54 -12.01
C CYS A 87 11.48 7.00 -11.09
N VAL A 88 10.62 6.10 -11.60
CA VAL A 88 9.61 5.44 -10.79
C VAL A 88 10.24 4.68 -9.62
N GLU A 89 11.27 3.88 -9.91
CA GLU A 89 11.92 3.04 -8.91
C GLU A 89 12.67 3.87 -7.86
N ALA A 90 13.35 4.93 -8.28
CA ALA A 90 13.99 5.88 -7.37
C ALA A 90 12.97 6.58 -6.46
N LEU A 91 11.84 7.03 -7.00
CA LEU A 91 10.77 7.67 -6.24
C LEU A 91 10.12 6.71 -5.22
N ALA A 92 9.78 5.49 -5.65
CA ALA A 92 9.20 4.47 -4.78
C ALA A 92 10.18 4.09 -3.65
N THR A 93 11.45 3.91 -3.98
CA THR A 93 12.52 3.60 -3.00
C THR A 93 12.69 4.73 -1.99
N THR A 94 12.73 5.99 -2.45
CA THR A 94 12.85 7.15 -1.56
C THR A 94 11.67 7.25 -0.60
N LEU A 95 10.44 7.00 -1.07
CA LEU A 95 9.26 7.06 -0.21
C LEU A 95 9.32 6.00 0.91
N ILE A 96 9.82 4.79 0.62
CA ILE A 96 10.08 3.76 1.63
C ILE A 96 11.13 4.24 2.63
N GLN A 97 12.27 4.75 2.15
CA GLN A 97 13.37 5.25 2.98
C GLN A 97 12.94 6.44 3.86
N ALA A 98 12.06 7.30 3.37
CA ALA A 98 11.49 8.40 4.15
C ALA A 98 10.64 7.90 5.31
N GLY A 99 9.83 6.86 5.08
CA GLY A 99 9.06 6.20 6.15
C GLY A 99 9.95 5.57 7.21
N GLU A 100 11.06 4.96 6.81
CA GLU A 100 12.02 4.33 7.73
C GLU A 100 12.85 5.36 8.53
N SER A 101 13.35 6.40 7.87
CA SER A 101 14.26 7.39 8.47
C SER A 101 13.54 8.48 9.27
N SER A 102 12.34 8.88 8.82
CA SER A 102 11.58 10.00 9.38
C SER A 102 10.09 9.65 9.54
N PRO A 103 9.74 8.60 10.32
CA PRO A 103 8.38 8.08 10.41
C PRO A 103 7.35 9.16 10.80
N LYS A 104 7.71 10.12 11.67
CA LYS A 104 6.82 11.21 12.09
C LYS A 104 6.40 12.13 10.93
N SER A 105 7.24 12.28 9.92
CA SER A 105 7.03 13.21 8.80
C SER A 105 6.51 12.53 7.53
N VAL A 106 6.17 11.23 7.60
CA VAL A 106 5.79 10.44 6.42
C VAL A 106 4.50 10.93 5.75
N ASP A 107 3.58 11.55 6.51
CA ASP A 107 2.35 12.13 5.96
C ASP A 107 2.65 13.21 4.91
N THR A 108 3.68 14.04 5.13
CA THR A 108 4.07 15.10 4.18
C THR A 108 4.49 14.51 2.84
N ALA A 109 5.35 13.48 2.88
CA ALA A 109 5.82 12.77 1.71
C ALA A 109 4.67 12.07 0.96
N VAL A 110 3.85 11.32 1.69
CA VAL A 110 2.70 10.61 1.11
C VAL A 110 1.71 11.59 0.47
N GLN A 111 1.37 12.69 1.14
CA GLN A 111 0.43 13.69 0.61
C GLN A 111 0.96 14.33 -0.68
N ALA A 112 2.26 14.65 -0.73
CA ALA A 112 2.89 15.19 -1.92
C ALA A 112 2.69 14.25 -3.12
N ILE A 113 2.98 12.96 -2.95
CA ILE A 113 2.83 11.97 -4.03
C ILE A 113 1.36 11.68 -4.35
N ALA A 114 0.50 11.58 -3.34
CA ALA A 114 -0.93 11.36 -3.52
C ALA A 114 -1.57 12.47 -4.36
N SER A 115 -1.12 13.72 -4.21
CA SER A 115 -1.60 14.87 -4.99
C SER A 115 -1.28 14.77 -6.49
N LEU A 116 -0.25 14.00 -6.87
CA LEU A 116 0.22 13.84 -8.24
C LEU A 116 -0.42 12.66 -8.98
N ARG A 117 -1.23 11.82 -8.31
CA ARG A 117 -1.78 10.59 -8.90
C ARG A 117 -2.48 10.82 -10.25
N THR A 118 -3.30 11.86 -10.37
CA THR A 118 -4.00 12.16 -11.63
C THR A 118 -3.04 12.51 -12.76
N GLN A 119 -1.93 13.19 -12.47
CA GLN A 119 -0.92 13.49 -13.47
C GLN A 119 -0.10 12.25 -13.83
N PHE A 120 0.35 11.49 -12.83
CA PHE A 120 1.06 10.22 -13.07
C PHE A 120 0.22 9.23 -13.88
N GLY A 121 -1.11 9.28 -13.75
CA GLY A 121 -2.04 8.48 -14.56
C GLY A 121 -2.16 8.93 -16.03
N LYS A 122 -1.55 10.05 -16.41
CA LYS A 122 -1.52 10.58 -17.79
C LYS A 122 -0.13 10.49 -18.44
N THR A 123 0.91 10.33 -17.65
CA THR A 123 2.29 10.16 -18.14
C THR A 123 2.51 8.72 -18.56
N GLU A 124 2.86 8.47 -19.82
CA GLU A 124 3.20 7.12 -20.33
C GLU A 124 4.71 6.91 -20.26
N ILE A 125 5.13 5.72 -19.81
CA ILE A 125 6.53 5.30 -19.73
C ILE A 125 6.69 3.87 -20.25
N ARG A 126 7.88 3.53 -20.71
CA ARG A 126 8.22 2.16 -21.12
C ARG A 126 8.53 1.30 -19.89
N PHE A 127 7.88 0.14 -19.77
CA PHE A 127 8.16 -0.85 -18.73
C PHE A 127 7.88 -2.27 -19.24
N SER A 128 8.84 -3.19 -19.12
CA SER A 128 8.71 -4.60 -19.55
C SER A 128 8.13 -4.75 -20.97
N GLU A 129 8.77 -4.09 -21.94
CA GLU A 129 8.42 -4.13 -23.37
C GLU A 129 7.03 -3.56 -23.73
N ASN A 130 6.33 -2.91 -22.81
CA ASN A 130 5.05 -2.27 -23.07
C ASN A 130 5.02 -0.85 -22.50
N ASP A 131 4.11 -0.03 -23.02
CA ASP A 131 3.87 1.30 -22.48
C ASP A 131 2.83 1.19 -21.37
N HIS A 132 3.15 1.80 -20.23
CA HIS A 132 2.30 1.83 -19.06
C HIS A 132 2.23 3.25 -18.52
N THR A 133 1.18 3.57 -17.77
CA THR A 133 1.16 4.85 -17.05
C THR A 133 2.21 4.83 -15.95
N PHE A 134 2.85 5.98 -15.70
CA PHE A 134 3.77 6.16 -14.59
C PHE A 134 3.14 5.72 -13.27
N LEU A 135 1.85 6.06 -13.07
CA LEU A 135 1.08 5.63 -11.91
C LEU A 135 1.01 4.11 -11.75
N TYR A 136 0.77 3.38 -12.84
CA TYR A 136 0.69 1.92 -12.79
C TYR A 136 2.02 1.31 -12.34
N VAL A 137 3.13 1.74 -12.96
CA VAL A 137 4.46 1.23 -12.63
C VAL A 137 4.84 1.64 -11.20
N PHE A 138 4.49 2.86 -10.77
CA PHE A 138 4.69 3.32 -9.40
C PHE A 138 3.92 2.47 -8.39
N ASP A 139 2.63 2.23 -8.62
CA ASP A 139 1.80 1.40 -7.73
C ASP A 139 2.39 -0.02 -7.62
N VAL A 140 2.85 -0.63 -8.72
CA VAL A 140 3.53 -1.95 -8.70
C VAL A 140 4.81 -1.90 -7.87
N ARG A 141 5.74 -0.99 -8.19
CA ARG A 141 7.05 -0.92 -7.52
C ARG A 141 6.93 -0.58 -6.03
N PHE A 142 6.10 0.41 -5.71
CA PHE A 142 5.90 0.84 -4.33
C PHE A 142 5.28 -0.27 -3.49
N LEU A 143 4.26 -0.98 -4.00
CA LEU A 143 3.61 -2.05 -3.25
C LEU A 143 4.52 -3.27 -3.06
N ASP A 144 5.34 -3.62 -4.06
CA ASP A 144 6.32 -4.71 -3.94
C ASP A 144 7.36 -4.42 -2.84
N LEU A 145 7.91 -3.20 -2.83
CA LEU A 145 8.85 -2.75 -1.79
C LEU A 145 8.17 -2.72 -0.42
N LEU A 146 7.00 -2.10 -0.32
CA LEU A 146 6.24 -1.99 0.92
C LEU A 146 5.88 -3.37 1.50
N ASN A 147 5.46 -4.31 0.66
CA ASN A 147 5.16 -5.67 1.10
C ASN A 147 6.40 -6.39 1.64
N THR A 148 7.56 -6.14 1.02
CA THR A 148 8.85 -6.69 1.46
C THR A 148 9.22 -6.17 2.85
N THR A 149 9.12 -4.86 3.07
CA THR A 149 9.49 -4.22 4.34
C THR A 149 8.49 -4.55 5.45
N LEU A 150 7.18 -4.49 5.18
CA LEU A 150 6.12 -4.86 6.13
C LEU A 150 6.30 -6.27 6.67
N ASN A 151 6.58 -7.23 5.80
CA ASN A 151 6.73 -8.63 6.21
C ASN A 151 8.11 -8.95 6.81
N GLY A 152 9.04 -7.98 6.79
CA GLY A 152 10.44 -8.16 7.17
C GLY A 152 11.09 -9.27 6.33
N LEU A 153 10.86 -9.23 5.01
CA LEU A 153 11.41 -10.17 4.03
C LEU A 153 12.72 -9.66 3.41
N GLN A 154 13.26 -8.56 3.93
CA GLN A 154 14.58 -8.07 3.52
C GLN A 154 15.64 -9.13 3.82
N LEU A 155 16.36 -9.53 2.78
CA LEU A 155 17.43 -10.52 2.87
C LEU A 155 18.51 -10.04 3.85
N GLY A 156 18.97 -10.94 4.71
CA GLY A 156 20.06 -10.66 5.66
C GLY A 156 19.67 -9.90 6.93
N GLN A 157 18.42 -9.48 7.08
CA GLN A 157 17.94 -8.82 8.30
C GLN A 157 17.29 -9.84 9.27
N PRO A 158 17.63 -9.82 10.57
CA PRO A 158 16.98 -10.67 11.55
C PRO A 158 15.48 -10.35 11.65
N SER A 159 14.67 -11.30 12.12
CA SER A 159 13.25 -11.05 12.35
C SER A 159 13.10 -9.87 13.33
N GLN A 160 12.50 -8.77 12.86
CA GLN A 160 12.24 -7.57 13.66
C GLN A 160 11.17 -7.86 14.72
N LYS A 161 11.60 -8.35 15.88
CA LYS A 161 10.74 -8.68 17.04
C LYS A 161 10.76 -7.60 18.11
N THR A 162 11.83 -6.80 18.14
CA THR A 162 12.01 -5.71 19.09
C THR A 162 11.07 -4.57 18.76
N ILE A 163 10.40 -4.02 19.77
CA ILE A 163 9.51 -2.87 19.62
C ILE A 163 10.34 -1.63 19.93
N ASP A 164 10.90 -1.03 18.88
CA ASP A 164 11.72 0.17 18.97
C ASP A 164 11.53 1.04 17.70
N PRO A 165 11.98 2.31 17.72
CA PRO A 165 11.77 3.21 16.59
C PRO A 165 12.41 2.78 15.26
N SER A 166 13.39 1.88 15.29
CA SER A 166 14.06 1.35 14.08
C SER A 166 13.37 0.10 13.51
N ASN A 167 12.29 -0.38 14.15
CA ASN A 167 11.56 -1.54 13.66
C ASN A 167 10.89 -1.22 12.30
N GLN A 168 11.45 -1.78 11.24
CA GLN A 168 11.00 -1.58 9.86
C GLN A 168 9.56 -2.01 9.61
N THR A 169 9.05 -3.04 10.31
CA THR A 169 7.64 -3.43 10.18
C THR A 169 6.73 -2.33 10.72
N LEU A 170 7.11 -1.66 11.81
CA LEU A 170 6.32 -0.58 12.42
C LEU A 170 6.40 0.72 11.58
N THR A 171 7.58 1.11 11.12
CA THR A 171 7.74 2.28 10.23
C THR A 171 7.02 2.07 8.90
N SER A 172 7.11 0.87 8.33
CA SER A 172 6.37 0.51 7.11
C SER A 172 4.87 0.44 7.34
N ALA A 173 4.42 0.02 8.53
CA ALA A 173 3.00 0.06 8.88
C ALA A 173 2.49 1.50 8.95
N LEU A 174 3.30 2.43 9.47
CA LEU A 174 2.98 3.86 9.49
C LEU A 174 2.90 4.45 8.07
N LEU A 175 3.89 4.17 7.23
CA LEU A 175 3.89 4.57 5.82
C LEU A 175 2.68 4.01 5.07
N SER A 176 2.42 2.70 5.21
CA SER A 176 1.28 2.01 4.58
C SER A 176 -0.06 2.63 5.02
N ALA A 177 -0.22 2.88 6.31
CA ALA A 177 -1.42 3.48 6.86
C ALA A 177 -1.63 4.92 6.36
N SER A 178 -0.56 5.73 6.34
CA SER A 178 -0.58 7.08 5.77
C SER A 178 -0.94 7.05 4.27
N ALA A 179 -0.31 6.16 3.52
CA ALA A 179 -0.59 5.94 2.09
C ALA A 179 -2.04 5.56 1.84
N LEU A 180 -2.64 4.70 2.66
CA LEU A 180 -4.06 4.36 2.55
C LEU A 180 -4.95 5.57 2.90
N GLN A 181 -4.64 6.27 3.98
CA GLN A 181 -5.41 7.41 4.47
C GLN A 181 -5.50 8.53 3.42
N HIS A 182 -4.39 8.81 2.75
CA HIS A 182 -4.28 9.85 1.72
C HIS A 182 -4.60 9.36 0.30
N GLY A 183 -5.02 8.11 0.14
CA GLY A 183 -5.48 7.58 -1.15
C GLY A 183 -4.36 7.22 -2.13
N LEU A 184 -3.13 7.02 -1.64
CA LEU A 184 -2.01 6.55 -2.45
C LEU A 184 -2.12 5.06 -2.80
N ILE A 185 -2.72 4.22 -1.95
CA ILE A 185 -2.79 2.76 -2.17
C ILE A 185 -4.21 2.17 -2.04
N GLU A 186 -5.24 2.90 -2.49
CA GLU A 186 -6.66 2.53 -2.29
C GLU A 186 -7.06 1.14 -2.80
N ARG A 187 -6.34 0.59 -3.79
CA ARG A 187 -6.63 -0.71 -4.42
C ARG A 187 -5.78 -1.87 -3.91
N SER A 188 -4.92 -1.64 -2.91
CA SER A 188 -4.03 -2.66 -2.38
C SER A 188 -4.68 -3.46 -1.25
N SER A 189 -4.54 -4.79 -1.27
CA SER A 189 -4.95 -5.66 -0.15
C SER A 189 -3.91 -5.73 0.98
N ILE A 190 -2.69 -5.21 0.76
CA ILE A 190 -1.57 -5.30 1.70
C ILE A 190 -1.92 -4.68 3.08
N PRO A 191 -2.47 -3.46 3.18
CA PRO A 191 -2.82 -2.85 4.46
C PRO A 191 -3.86 -3.66 5.24
N TYR A 192 -4.82 -4.25 4.53
CA TYR A 192 -5.93 -5.03 5.11
C TYR A 192 -5.44 -6.35 5.68
N ARG A 193 -4.51 -7.02 4.99
CA ARG A 193 -3.90 -8.26 5.47
C ARG A 193 -3.18 -8.07 6.80
N LEU A 194 -2.43 -6.98 6.97
CA LEU A 194 -1.74 -6.71 8.23
C LEU A 194 -2.74 -6.52 9.39
N ALA A 195 -3.83 -5.79 9.16
CA ALA A 195 -4.88 -5.65 10.17
C ALA A 195 -5.55 -6.99 10.50
N TYR A 196 -5.85 -7.81 9.49
CA TYR A 196 -6.42 -9.14 9.70
C TYR A 196 -5.52 -10.03 10.56
N ASP A 197 -4.23 -10.13 10.20
CA ASP A 197 -3.25 -10.97 10.90
C ASP A 197 -2.90 -10.43 12.30
N GLY A 198 -2.85 -9.10 12.47
CA GLY A 198 -2.52 -8.44 13.73
C GLY A 198 -3.66 -8.47 14.76
N LEU A 199 -4.91 -8.33 14.31
CA LEU A 199 -6.11 -8.45 15.14
C LEU A 199 -6.53 -9.90 15.40
N GLN A 200 -5.86 -10.86 14.74
CA GLN A 200 -6.18 -12.29 14.81
C GLN A 200 -7.65 -12.59 14.49
N LEU A 201 -8.20 -11.85 13.52
CA LEU A 201 -9.59 -12.03 13.08
C LEU A 201 -9.78 -13.45 12.53
N ASN A 202 -10.91 -14.08 12.86
CA ASN A 202 -11.22 -15.47 12.49
C ASN A 202 -10.14 -16.50 12.86
N GLY A 203 -9.36 -16.28 13.92
CA GLY A 203 -8.29 -17.18 14.32
C GLY A 203 -7.07 -17.13 13.40
N ALA A 204 -6.90 -16.04 12.65
CA ALA A 204 -5.68 -15.77 11.89
C ALA A 204 -4.45 -15.93 12.78
N LYS A 205 -3.48 -16.72 12.31
CA LYS A 205 -2.25 -16.97 13.05
C LYS A 205 -1.16 -16.04 12.55
N SER A 206 -0.79 -15.08 13.38
CA SER A 206 0.45 -14.33 13.18
C SER A 206 1.67 -15.25 13.21
N LYS A 207 2.69 -14.92 12.41
CA LYS A 207 3.96 -15.67 12.40
C LYS A 207 4.55 -15.74 13.82
N LYS A 208 5.05 -16.91 14.21
CA LYS A 208 5.57 -17.17 15.57
C LYS A 208 6.62 -16.11 15.95
N GLY A 209 6.37 -15.38 17.04
CA GLY A 209 7.25 -14.34 17.56
C GLY A 209 7.14 -12.97 16.88
N LYS A 210 6.20 -12.75 15.95
CA LYS A 210 5.86 -11.42 15.40
C LYS A 210 4.45 -10.94 15.81
N GLN A 211 3.78 -11.67 16.70
CA GLN A 211 2.39 -11.41 17.08
C GLN A 211 2.19 -9.98 17.59
N GLU A 212 3.01 -9.54 18.54
CA GLU A 212 2.89 -8.21 19.12
C GLU A 212 3.24 -7.11 18.12
N VAL A 213 4.32 -7.26 17.34
CA VAL A 213 4.68 -6.30 16.28
C VAL A 213 3.58 -6.16 15.23
N ASN A 214 3.00 -7.27 14.78
CA ASN A 214 1.88 -7.26 13.84
C ASN A 214 0.63 -6.62 14.45
N ALA A 215 0.34 -6.89 15.72
CA ALA A 215 -0.76 -6.26 16.42
C ALA A 215 -0.55 -4.74 16.51
N ILE A 216 0.64 -4.26 16.85
CA ILE A 216 0.98 -2.83 16.85
C ILE A 216 0.85 -2.25 15.43
N GLY A 217 1.33 -2.95 14.41
CA GLY A 217 1.15 -2.54 13.01
C GLY A 217 -0.32 -2.41 12.61
N ALA A 218 -1.19 -3.30 13.08
CA ALA A 218 -2.63 -3.20 12.89
C ALA A 218 -3.24 -2.00 13.64
N LEU A 219 -2.78 -1.72 14.85
CA LEU A 219 -3.20 -0.53 15.61
C LEU A 219 -2.84 0.77 14.90
N ILE A 220 -1.62 0.85 14.35
CA ILE A 220 -1.17 1.99 13.54
C ILE A 220 -2.12 2.20 12.34
N HIS A 221 -2.42 1.13 11.61
CA HIS A 221 -3.35 1.20 10.47
C HIS A 221 -4.75 1.68 10.85
N LEU A 222 -5.32 1.15 11.93
CA LEU A 222 -6.65 1.55 12.38
C LEU A 222 -6.67 2.98 12.93
N ALA A 223 -5.61 3.42 13.61
CA ALA A 223 -5.50 4.78 14.13
C ALA A 223 -5.47 5.82 12.99
N LEU A 224 -4.64 5.61 11.98
CA LEU A 224 -4.49 6.56 10.87
C LEU A 224 -5.63 6.45 9.86
N ALA A 225 -5.93 5.22 9.44
CA ALA A 225 -6.73 4.91 8.26
C ALA A 225 -8.00 4.09 8.57
N GLY A 226 -8.39 3.94 9.84
CA GLY A 226 -9.50 3.05 10.23
C GLY A 226 -10.80 3.30 9.47
N LYS A 227 -11.15 4.56 9.19
CA LYS A 227 -12.32 4.90 8.37
C LYS A 227 -12.21 4.37 6.93
N LYS A 228 -11.04 4.52 6.30
CA LYS A 228 -10.78 3.99 4.95
C LYS A 228 -10.79 2.46 4.96
N MET A 229 -10.22 1.84 5.99
CA MET A 229 -10.22 0.38 6.14
C MET A 229 -11.63 -0.18 6.26
N MET A 230 -12.48 0.42 7.10
CA MET A 230 -13.87 0.00 7.27
C MET A 230 -14.74 0.31 6.04
N ALA A 231 -14.37 1.29 5.22
CA ALA A 231 -15.03 1.50 3.92
C ALA A 231 -14.56 0.51 2.84
N GLY A 232 -13.41 -0.13 3.06
CA GLY A 232 -12.78 -1.08 2.15
C GLY A 232 -12.96 -2.55 2.55
N GLU A 233 -11.97 -3.36 2.23
CA GLU A 233 -12.01 -4.83 2.39
C GLU A 233 -12.25 -5.27 3.84
N LEU A 234 -11.69 -4.57 4.83
CA LEU A 234 -11.89 -4.92 6.24
C LEU A 234 -13.37 -4.83 6.63
N GLY A 235 -14.06 -3.75 6.23
CA GLY A 235 -15.49 -3.58 6.54
C GLY A 235 -16.43 -4.44 5.70
N GLN A 236 -15.97 -4.92 4.55
CA GLN A 236 -16.71 -5.91 3.75
C GLN A 236 -16.68 -7.30 4.40
N LEU A 237 -15.57 -7.64 5.06
CA LEU A 237 -15.37 -8.95 5.68
C LEU A 237 -15.79 -8.98 7.16
N HIS A 238 -15.71 -7.84 7.85
CA HIS A 238 -15.93 -7.74 9.28
C HIS A 238 -16.72 -6.47 9.61
N ASP A 239 -17.79 -6.61 10.39
CA ASP A 239 -18.46 -5.45 10.96
C ASP A 239 -17.57 -4.75 12.00
N LYS A 240 -17.96 -3.52 12.35
CA LYS A 240 -17.24 -2.71 13.33
C LYS A 240 -17.19 -3.42 14.69
N GLU A 241 -18.27 -4.07 15.08
CA GLU A 241 -18.41 -4.78 16.35
C GLU A 241 -17.39 -5.94 16.45
N ALA A 242 -17.11 -6.65 15.36
CA ALA A 242 -16.07 -7.67 15.30
C ALA A 242 -14.67 -7.06 15.45
N VAL A 243 -14.40 -5.92 14.80
CA VAL A 243 -13.11 -5.22 14.93
C VAL A 243 -12.90 -4.71 16.35
N VAL A 244 -13.90 -4.07 16.96
CA VAL A 244 -13.84 -3.60 18.36
C VAL A 244 -13.63 -4.76 19.33
N ARG A 245 -14.34 -5.88 19.13
CA ARG A 245 -14.14 -7.09 19.95
C ARG A 245 -12.73 -7.63 19.81
N ALA A 246 -12.21 -7.73 18.59
CA ALA A 246 -10.85 -8.20 18.36
C ALA A 246 -9.80 -7.32 19.05
N LEU A 247 -9.96 -6.00 19.00
CA LEU A 247 -9.09 -5.07 19.73
C LEU A 247 -9.11 -5.31 21.25
N LYS A 248 -10.27 -5.60 21.83
CA LYS A 248 -10.42 -5.79 23.28
C LYS A 248 -9.99 -7.18 23.77
N GLU A 249 -10.19 -8.21 22.97
CA GLU A 249 -10.13 -9.61 23.42
C GLU A 249 -9.00 -10.42 22.77
N ASN A 250 -8.61 -10.13 21.53
CA ASN A 250 -7.69 -10.96 20.77
C ASN A 250 -6.25 -10.41 20.74
N VAL A 251 -6.10 -9.11 20.95
CA VAL A 251 -4.81 -8.43 20.83
C VAL A 251 -4.04 -8.51 22.15
N ALA A 252 -3.04 -9.38 22.18
CA ALA A 252 -2.09 -9.47 23.30
C ALA A 252 -0.92 -8.50 23.07
N ILE A 253 -0.89 -7.41 23.82
CA ILE A 253 0.19 -6.40 23.80
C ILE A 253 0.76 -6.25 25.22
N GLU A 254 2.05 -6.53 25.36
CA GLU A 254 2.82 -6.39 26.59
C GLU A 254 3.47 -5.01 26.69
N HIS A 255 3.82 -4.40 25.55
CA HIS A 255 4.47 -3.10 25.48
C HIS A 255 3.52 -1.98 25.93
N SER A 256 3.86 -1.34 27.06
CA SER A 256 2.99 -0.38 27.74
C SER A 256 2.54 0.80 26.87
N ARG A 257 3.42 1.33 26.01
CA ARG A 257 3.04 2.41 25.08
C ARG A 257 2.12 1.94 23.96
N ALA A 258 2.23 0.68 23.56
CA ALA A 258 1.32 0.09 22.59
C ALA A 258 -0.07 -0.17 23.20
N GLN A 259 -0.15 -0.42 24.51
CA GLN A 259 -1.44 -0.46 25.22
C GLN A 259 -2.15 0.90 25.21
N ALA A 260 -1.40 2.01 25.31
CA ALA A 260 -1.97 3.35 25.17
C ALA A 260 -2.51 3.58 23.75
N LEU A 261 -1.78 3.16 22.71
CA LEU A 261 -2.28 3.20 21.33
C LEU A 261 -3.51 2.30 21.14
N LEU A 262 -3.53 1.11 21.77
CA LEU A 262 -4.68 0.20 21.74
C LEU A 262 -5.94 0.89 22.29
N GLN A 263 -5.82 1.53 23.45
CA GLN A 263 -6.95 2.23 24.06
C GLN A 263 -7.49 3.35 23.15
N LEU A 264 -6.61 4.18 22.60
CA LEU A 264 -7.00 5.24 21.65
C LEU A 264 -7.69 4.67 20.41
N THR A 265 -7.21 3.54 19.89
CA THR A 265 -7.79 2.88 18.73
C THR A 265 -9.15 2.27 19.05
N VAL A 266 -9.34 1.68 20.24
CA VAL A 266 -10.65 1.19 20.71
C VAL A 266 -11.64 2.34 20.81
N GLU A 267 -11.28 3.42 21.49
CA GLU A 267 -12.14 4.60 21.66
C GLU A 267 -12.53 5.21 20.30
N ASN A 268 -11.58 5.28 19.36
CA ASN A 268 -11.85 5.78 18.01
C ASN A 268 -12.77 4.82 17.22
N ALA A 269 -12.54 3.51 17.32
CA ALA A 269 -13.36 2.49 16.65
C ALA A 269 -14.81 2.50 17.16
N GLU A 270 -15.02 2.63 18.47
CA GLU A 270 -16.35 2.78 19.08
C GLU A 270 -17.08 4.02 18.55
N ASN A 271 -16.32 5.10 18.30
CA ASN A 271 -16.80 6.33 17.69
C ASN A 271 -16.76 6.33 16.15
N ASN A 272 -16.88 5.15 15.53
CA ASN A 272 -16.94 4.94 14.07
C ASN A 272 -15.74 5.53 13.30
N PHE A 273 -14.54 5.49 13.88
CA PHE A 273 -13.32 6.05 13.31
C PHE A 273 -13.47 7.52 12.90
N SER A 274 -14.15 8.30 13.75
CA SER A 274 -14.43 9.73 13.50
C SER A 274 -13.17 10.61 13.58
N LYS A 275 -12.15 10.19 14.32
CA LYS A 275 -10.82 10.81 14.31
C LYS A 275 -9.91 10.07 13.35
N SER A 276 -9.14 10.81 12.55
CA SER A 276 -7.98 10.28 11.83
C SER A 276 -6.75 10.89 12.49
N TYR A 277 -5.91 10.03 13.07
CA TYR A 277 -4.66 10.46 13.66
C TYR A 277 -3.63 10.66 12.54
N THR A 278 -2.75 11.64 12.72
CA THR A 278 -1.54 11.79 11.88
C THR A 278 -0.52 10.70 12.22
N ALA A 279 0.41 10.47 11.29
CA ALA A 279 1.56 9.59 11.52
C ALA A 279 2.38 10.05 12.75
N GLU A 280 2.60 11.35 12.88
CA GLU A 280 3.28 11.94 14.04
C GLU A 280 2.57 11.63 15.36
N GLU A 281 1.25 11.85 15.44
CA GLU A 281 0.46 11.58 16.65
C GLU A 281 0.56 10.11 17.08
N ALA A 282 0.34 9.17 16.16
CA ALA A 282 0.40 7.74 16.48
C ALA A 282 1.81 7.29 16.86
N TRP A 283 2.84 7.80 16.14
CA TRP A 283 4.23 7.45 16.43
C TRP A 283 4.69 7.99 17.78
N ASN A 284 4.30 9.21 18.15
CA ASN A 284 4.61 9.79 19.45
C ASN A 284 3.95 9.07 20.64
N VAL A 285 2.83 8.37 20.42
CA VAL A 285 2.24 7.51 21.45
C VAL A 285 3.14 6.31 21.72
N LEU A 286 3.65 5.65 20.67
CA LEU A 286 4.51 4.46 20.77
C LEU A 286 5.93 4.81 21.25
N PHE A 287 6.49 5.88 20.70
CA PHE A 287 7.87 6.29 20.88
C PHE A 287 7.94 7.81 21.14
N PRO A 288 7.56 8.25 22.37
CA PRO A 288 7.70 9.64 22.77
C PRO A 288 9.18 10.04 22.76
N ASN A 289 9.46 11.29 22.40
CA ASN A 289 10.81 11.87 22.41
C ASN A 289 11.55 11.61 23.72
#